data_AF-A0A350JMB4-F1
#
_entry.id   AF-A0A350JMB4-F1
#
_cell.length_a   1.000
_cell.length_b   1.000
_cell.length_c   1.000
_cell.angle_alpha   90.00
_cell.angle_beta   90.00
_cell.angle_gamma   90.00
#
_symmetry.space_group_name_H-M   'P 1'
#
loop_
_entity.id
_entity.type
_entity.pdbx_description
1 polymer ?
#
loop_
_entity_poly.entity_id
_entity_poly.type
_entity_poly.pdbx_seq_one_letter_code
_entity_poly.pdbx_strand_id
1 'polypeptide(L)'
;MNEDAFVKQMQRYMPERICRIIYSWLVKYPVKVRISKPRKTKLGDYRIGGGRKQPVISVNGDLNPYAFTVTLTHEIAHHIDFLQRKTLATPHGDSWKGVYSELLLQLLAANAFPDELTPAVARHIQNPKAASCSDPALLRELRAYDQEPMIVLSDLPEGAEFVIVSNQRLFQKGKLKRTRFICTEIQTKKRFMVHGECEVSINHS
;
A
#
# COMPACT_ATOMS: atom_id res chain seq x y z
N MET A 1 12.92 12.32 -19.72
CA MET A 1 12.97 10.87 -20.03
C MET A 1 11.79 10.56 -20.93
N ASN A 2 12.00 9.85 -22.04
CA ASN A 2 10.90 9.43 -22.93
C ASN A 2 10.11 8.25 -22.31
N GLU A 3 8.97 7.91 -22.90
CA GLU A 3 8.06 6.87 -22.36
C GLU A 3 8.76 5.52 -22.24
N ASP A 4 9.42 5.05 -23.30
CA ASP A 4 10.04 3.72 -23.30
C ASP A 4 11.15 3.57 -22.25
N ALA A 5 11.94 4.64 -22.02
CA ALA A 5 12.93 4.64 -20.95
C ALA A 5 12.28 4.59 -19.56
N PHE A 6 11.14 5.26 -19.36
CA PHE A 6 10.36 5.17 -18.13
C PHE A 6 9.81 3.75 -17.93
N VAL A 7 9.18 3.17 -18.96
CA VAL A 7 8.65 1.80 -18.95
C VAL A 7 9.76 0.82 -18.60
N LYS A 8 10.91 0.88 -19.29
CA LYS A 8 12.05 -0.01 -19.03
C LYS A 8 12.56 0.10 -17.58
N GLN A 9 12.55 1.29 -17.00
CA GLN A 9 12.98 1.51 -15.61
C GLN A 9 11.97 0.93 -14.60
N MET A 10 10.68 1.06 -14.89
CA MET A 10 9.59 0.86 -13.94
C MET A 10 8.87 -0.49 -14.08
N GLN A 11 9.03 -1.20 -15.19
CA GLN A 11 8.36 -2.48 -15.48
C GLN A 11 8.64 -3.60 -14.47
N ARG A 12 9.70 -3.48 -13.66
CA ARG A 12 9.99 -4.40 -12.55
C ARG A 12 9.13 -4.14 -11.30
N TYR A 13 8.45 -3.00 -11.22
CA TYR A 13 7.64 -2.58 -10.07
C TYR A 13 6.14 -2.52 -10.38
N MET A 14 5.75 -2.52 -11.66
CA MET A 14 4.37 -2.50 -12.09
C MET A 14 4.26 -2.96 -13.56
N PRO A 15 3.11 -3.51 -14.00
CA PRO A 15 2.90 -3.92 -15.39
C PRO A 15 3.16 -2.80 -16.39
N GLU A 16 3.64 -3.12 -17.58
CA GLU A 16 3.96 -2.15 -18.65
C GLU A 16 2.78 -1.21 -18.94
N ARG A 17 1.56 -1.75 -19.00
CA ARG A 17 0.33 -0.97 -19.19
C ARG A 17 0.19 0.14 -18.15
N ILE A 18 0.45 -0.17 -16.89
CA ILE A 18 0.41 0.81 -15.78
C ILE A 18 1.54 1.83 -15.94
N CYS A 19 2.74 1.40 -16.35
CA CYS A 19 3.85 2.31 -16.61
C CYS A 19 3.47 3.42 -17.60
N ARG A 20 2.81 3.07 -18.70
CA ARG A 20 2.40 4.04 -19.74
C ARG A 20 1.35 5.02 -19.22
N ILE A 21 0.36 4.54 -18.47
CA ILE A 21 -0.66 5.39 -17.84
C ILE A 21 0.00 6.39 -16.88
N ILE A 22 0.85 5.90 -15.97
CA ILE A 22 1.56 6.76 -15.01
C ILE A 22 2.49 7.74 -15.71
N TYR A 23 3.17 7.32 -16.79
CA TYR A 23 4.01 8.21 -17.58
C TYR A 23 3.21 9.41 -18.11
N SER A 24 2.00 9.18 -18.63
CA SER A 24 1.13 10.28 -19.10
C SER A 24 0.79 11.28 -17.99
N TRP A 25 0.56 10.81 -16.76
CA TRP A 25 0.33 11.68 -15.60
C TRP A 25 1.58 12.48 -15.25
N LEU A 26 2.76 11.86 -15.29
CA LEU A 26 4.04 12.52 -14.98
C LEU A 26 4.47 13.54 -16.04
N VAL A 27 4.04 13.37 -17.30
CA VAL A 27 4.20 14.38 -18.35
C VAL A 27 3.31 15.59 -18.05
N LYS A 28 2.05 15.36 -17.66
CA LYS A 28 1.09 16.43 -17.33
C LYS A 28 1.41 17.14 -16.02
N TYR A 29 1.92 16.41 -15.03
CA TYR A 29 2.23 16.87 -13.68
C TYR A 29 3.67 16.48 -13.29
N PRO A 30 4.68 17.26 -13.73
CA PRO A 30 6.08 16.88 -13.56
C PRO A 30 6.53 16.77 -12.09
N VAL A 31 6.91 15.56 -11.69
CA VAL A 31 7.46 15.25 -10.35
C VAL A 31 8.55 14.18 -10.45
N LYS A 32 9.57 14.27 -9.59
CA LYS A 32 10.63 13.25 -9.56
C LYS A 32 10.18 12.03 -8.77
N VAL A 33 10.01 10.89 -9.45
CA VAL A 33 9.75 9.60 -8.79
C VAL A 33 11.07 8.94 -8.39
N ARG A 34 11.13 8.42 -7.16
CA ARG A 34 12.28 7.67 -6.62
C ARG A 34 11.81 6.36 -6.01
N ILE A 35 12.51 5.28 -6.30
CA ILE A 35 12.32 4.01 -5.59
C ILE A 35 13.19 4.04 -4.34
N SER A 36 12.58 3.87 -3.17
CA SER A 36 13.28 3.83 -1.89
C SER A 36 13.50 2.41 -1.39
N LYS A 37 14.52 2.25 -0.54
CA LYS A 37 14.66 1.06 0.29
C LYS A 37 13.38 0.87 1.15
N PRO A 38 13.03 -0.37 1.50
CA PRO A 38 11.85 -0.67 2.31
C PRO A 38 11.85 0.09 3.63
N ARG A 39 10.73 0.74 3.94
CA ARG A 39 10.47 1.40 5.22
C ARG A 39 9.22 0.82 5.84
N LYS A 40 9.30 0.40 7.11
CA LYS A 40 8.17 -0.18 7.85
C LYS A 40 7.05 0.82 8.14
N THR A 41 7.38 2.10 8.31
CA THR A 41 6.44 3.13 8.78
C THR A 41 5.72 3.87 7.64
N LYS A 42 6.23 3.82 6.41
CA LYS A 42 5.68 4.52 5.25
C LYS A 42 6.00 3.77 3.95
N LEU A 43 4.96 3.43 3.19
CA LEU A 43 5.08 2.77 1.88
C LEU A 43 5.40 3.77 0.76
N GLY A 44 4.83 4.98 0.85
CA GLY A 44 5.03 6.10 -0.05
C GLY A 44 5.25 7.41 0.72
N ASP A 45 5.78 8.43 0.04
CA ASP A 45 5.89 9.79 0.59
C ASP A 45 6.05 10.80 -0.56
N TYR A 46 5.14 11.76 -0.65
CA TYR A 46 5.25 12.97 -1.45
C TYR A 46 5.88 14.11 -0.64
N ARG A 47 6.83 14.82 -1.25
CA ARG A 47 7.45 16.03 -0.70
C ARG A 47 7.41 17.15 -1.70
N ILE A 48 6.90 18.29 -1.24
CA ILE A 48 7.04 19.55 -1.96
C ILE A 48 8.53 19.89 -2.03
N GLY A 49 8.98 20.34 -3.20
CA GLY A 49 10.31 20.89 -3.35
C GLY A 49 10.41 22.27 -2.69
N GLY A 50 11.37 22.46 -1.80
CA GLY A 50 11.64 23.78 -1.20
C GLY A 50 12.49 24.67 -2.14
N GLY A 51 12.11 25.94 -2.30
CA GLY A 51 12.84 26.90 -3.12
C GLY A 51 12.89 26.48 -4.60
N ARG A 52 14.09 26.28 -5.16
CA ARG A 52 14.30 25.79 -6.53
C ARG A 52 14.28 24.24 -6.65
N LYS A 53 14.07 23.51 -5.56
CA LYS A 53 14.08 22.04 -5.61
C LYS A 53 12.80 21.54 -6.29
N GLN A 54 12.93 20.52 -7.13
CA GLN A 54 11.78 19.84 -7.73
C GLN A 54 11.02 19.03 -6.66
N PRO A 55 9.68 18.93 -6.72
CA PRO A 55 8.93 17.99 -5.92
C PRO A 55 9.38 16.55 -6.16
N VAL A 56 9.23 15.71 -5.12
CA VAL A 56 9.69 14.31 -5.13
C VAL A 56 8.61 13.40 -4.59
N ILE A 57 8.38 12.28 -5.26
CA ILE A 57 7.64 11.12 -4.75
C ILE A 57 8.65 10.00 -4.47
N SER A 58 8.53 9.34 -3.32
CA SER A 58 9.25 8.10 -3.04
C SER A 58 8.30 6.95 -2.75
N VAL A 59 8.58 5.76 -3.28
CA VAL A 59 7.80 4.54 -3.03
C VAL A 59 8.76 3.39 -2.72
N ASN A 60 8.40 2.56 -1.74
CA ASN A 60 9.12 1.35 -1.36
C ASN A 60 9.21 0.39 -2.56
N GLY A 61 10.42 -0.08 -2.86
CA GLY A 61 10.67 -0.92 -4.05
C GLY A 61 10.40 -2.41 -3.88
N ASP A 62 10.03 -2.85 -2.68
CA ASP A 62 9.71 -4.24 -2.30
C ASP A 62 8.22 -4.57 -2.37
N LEU A 63 7.38 -3.59 -2.71
CA LEU A 63 5.94 -3.80 -2.87
C LEU A 63 5.66 -4.70 -4.09
N ASN A 64 4.62 -5.54 -3.98
CA ASN A 64 4.09 -6.22 -5.16
C ASN A 64 3.58 -5.21 -6.21
N PRO A 65 3.41 -5.63 -7.48
CA PRO A 65 3.11 -4.70 -8.57
C PRO A 65 1.87 -3.83 -8.37
N TYR A 66 0.83 -4.37 -7.72
CA TYR A 66 -0.42 -3.66 -7.51
C TYR A 66 -0.37 -2.80 -6.25
N ALA A 67 0.27 -3.26 -5.17
CA ALA A 67 0.51 -2.44 -3.99
C ALA A 67 1.40 -1.24 -4.32
N PHE A 68 2.42 -1.43 -5.16
CA PHE A 68 3.25 -0.37 -5.70
C PHE A 68 2.41 0.65 -6.48
N THR A 69 1.56 0.17 -7.39
CA THR A 69 0.70 1.01 -8.23
C THR A 69 -0.25 1.88 -7.41
N VAL A 70 -0.97 1.27 -6.45
CA VAL A 70 -1.89 1.99 -5.56
C VAL A 70 -1.13 3.03 -4.73
N THR A 71 0.04 2.66 -4.18
CA THR A 71 0.87 3.57 -3.38
C THR A 71 1.42 4.73 -4.21
N LEU A 72 1.91 4.48 -5.43
CA LEU A 72 2.40 5.55 -6.30
C LEU A 72 1.25 6.49 -6.72
N THR A 73 0.07 5.93 -7.02
CA THR A 73 -1.13 6.71 -7.36
C THR A 73 -1.55 7.61 -6.21
N HIS A 74 -1.46 7.13 -4.96
CA HIS A 74 -1.71 7.91 -3.75
C HIS A 74 -0.81 9.15 -3.66
N GLU A 75 0.48 8.97 -3.86
CA GLU A 75 1.44 10.08 -3.79
C GLU A 75 1.32 11.04 -4.98
N ILE A 76 0.96 10.54 -6.17
CA ILE A 76 0.65 11.39 -7.34
C ILE A 76 -0.59 12.23 -7.05
N ALA A 77 -1.61 11.68 -6.40
CA ALA A 77 -2.80 12.43 -6.01
C ALA A 77 -2.46 13.58 -5.04
N HIS A 78 -1.56 13.37 -4.07
CA HIS A 78 -1.05 14.48 -3.24
C HIS A 78 -0.35 15.56 -4.06
N HIS A 79 0.43 15.17 -5.06
CA HIS A 79 1.10 16.13 -5.91
C HIS A 79 0.12 16.96 -6.73
N ILE A 80 -0.84 16.32 -7.39
CA ILE A 80 -1.86 16.99 -8.22
C ILE A 80 -2.75 17.89 -7.36
N ASP A 81 -3.22 17.39 -6.21
CA ASP A 81 -4.03 18.17 -5.27
C ASP A 81 -3.27 19.40 -4.73
N PHE A 82 -1.98 19.24 -4.42
CA PHE A 82 -1.12 20.38 -4.06
C PHE A 82 -0.99 21.38 -5.22
N LEU A 83 -0.85 20.92 -6.47
CA LEU A 83 -0.77 21.82 -7.62
C LEU A 83 -2.06 22.62 -7.82
N GLN A 84 -3.21 22.05 -7.50
CA GLN A 84 -4.53 22.69 -7.59
C GLN A 84 -4.78 23.68 -6.44
N ARG A 85 -4.52 23.26 -5.19
CA ARG A 85 -4.87 24.05 -4.00
C ARG A 85 -3.73 24.90 -3.44
N LYS A 86 -2.48 24.63 -3.85
CA LYS A 86 -1.25 25.26 -3.33
C LYS A 86 -1.06 25.11 -1.81
N THR A 87 -1.66 24.10 -1.21
CA THR A 87 -1.56 23.82 0.22
C THR A 87 -1.62 22.32 0.49
N LEU A 88 -1.00 21.89 1.59
CA LEU A 88 -1.17 20.56 2.17
C LEU A 88 -2.06 20.58 3.42
N ALA A 89 -2.76 21.69 3.66
CA ALA A 89 -3.83 21.71 4.65
C ALA A 89 -4.86 20.63 4.27
N THR A 90 -5.29 19.86 5.27
CA THR A 90 -6.18 18.68 5.15
C THR A 90 -5.64 17.61 4.19
N PRO A 91 -4.51 16.96 4.52
CA PRO A 91 -4.06 15.79 3.77
C PRO A 91 -5.18 14.75 3.77
N HIS A 92 -5.52 14.24 2.58
CA HIS A 92 -6.61 13.28 2.36
C HIS A 92 -8.04 13.82 2.57
N GLY A 93 -8.24 15.14 2.50
CA GLY A 93 -9.57 15.77 2.41
C GLY A 93 -10.26 15.53 1.06
N ASP A 94 -11.47 16.06 0.89
CA ASP A 94 -12.35 15.73 -0.26
C ASP A 94 -11.72 16.04 -1.62
N SER A 95 -10.92 17.11 -1.73
CA SER A 95 -10.18 17.44 -2.95
C SER A 95 -9.18 16.34 -3.33
N TRP A 96 -8.35 15.91 -2.38
CA TRP A 96 -7.42 14.80 -2.59
C TRP A 96 -8.16 13.49 -2.92
N LYS A 97 -9.26 13.19 -2.22
CA LYS A 97 -10.06 12.00 -2.48
C LYS A 97 -10.61 11.99 -3.91
N GLY A 98 -11.12 13.13 -4.38
CA GLY A 98 -11.60 13.28 -5.75
C GLY A 98 -10.51 12.98 -6.78
N VAL A 99 -9.33 13.59 -6.62
CA VAL A 99 -8.18 13.33 -7.50
C VAL A 99 -7.76 11.87 -7.45
N TYR A 100 -7.60 11.30 -6.26
CA TYR A 100 -7.15 9.92 -6.11
C TYR A 100 -8.14 8.91 -6.70
N SER A 101 -9.44 9.11 -6.45
CA SER A 101 -10.51 8.30 -7.05
C SER A 101 -10.51 8.40 -8.58
N GLU A 102 -10.30 9.58 -9.15
CA GLU A 102 -10.21 9.78 -10.61
C GLU A 102 -9.03 8.99 -11.22
N LEU A 103 -7.85 9.06 -10.59
CA LEU A 103 -6.67 8.32 -11.06
C LEU A 103 -6.88 6.80 -10.99
N LEU A 104 -7.47 6.29 -9.91
CA LEU A 104 -7.80 4.87 -9.78
C LEU A 104 -8.87 4.42 -10.79
N LEU A 105 -9.86 5.27 -11.09
CA LEU A 105 -10.86 5.00 -12.13
C LEU A 105 -10.22 4.88 -13.52
N GLN A 106 -9.24 5.74 -13.84
CA GLN A 106 -8.49 5.64 -15.11
C GLN A 106 -7.74 4.30 -15.21
N LEU A 107 -7.15 3.82 -14.11
CA LEU A 107 -6.50 2.51 -14.08
C LEU A 107 -7.51 1.36 -14.24
N LEU A 108 -8.67 1.42 -13.57
CA LEU A 108 -9.73 0.42 -13.75
C LEU A 108 -10.25 0.39 -15.20
N ALA A 109 -10.56 1.55 -15.78
CA ALA A 109 -11.06 1.66 -17.15
C ALA A 109 -10.06 1.14 -18.20
N ALA A 110 -8.76 1.15 -17.88
CA ALA A 110 -7.72 0.61 -18.73
C ALA A 110 -7.47 -0.90 -18.55
N ASN A 111 -8.24 -1.59 -17.70
CA ASN A 111 -8.01 -2.98 -17.28
C ASN A 111 -6.59 -3.18 -16.73
N ALA A 112 -6.17 -2.27 -15.85
CA ALA A 112 -4.81 -2.25 -15.31
C ALA A 112 -4.62 -3.16 -14.09
N PHE A 113 -5.72 -3.65 -13.50
CA PHE A 113 -5.73 -4.60 -12.39
C PHE A 113 -6.33 -5.94 -12.85
N PRO A 114 -5.95 -7.06 -12.21
CA PRO A 114 -6.61 -8.34 -12.42
C PRO A 114 -8.09 -8.30 -12.04
N ASP A 115 -8.86 -9.22 -12.60
CA ASP A 115 -10.30 -9.30 -12.40
C ASP A 115 -10.65 -9.53 -10.92
N GLU A 116 -9.83 -10.29 -10.19
CA GLU A 116 -9.99 -10.59 -8.77
C GLU A 116 -9.78 -9.34 -7.89
N LEU A 117 -8.86 -8.45 -8.29
CA LEU A 117 -8.52 -7.25 -7.53
C LEU A 117 -9.46 -6.07 -7.86
N THR A 118 -10.05 -6.06 -9.04
CA THR A 118 -10.91 -4.98 -9.55
C THR A 118 -12.07 -4.62 -8.60
N PRO A 119 -12.85 -5.57 -8.05
CA PRO A 119 -13.91 -5.24 -7.09
C PRO A 119 -13.41 -4.55 -5.83
N ALA A 120 -12.22 -4.91 -5.35
CA ALA A 120 -11.63 -4.32 -4.15
C ALA A 120 -11.20 -2.87 -4.40
N VAL A 121 -10.57 -2.61 -5.54
CA VAL A 121 -10.20 -1.26 -5.98
C VAL A 121 -11.46 -0.41 -6.19
N ALA A 122 -12.49 -0.94 -6.86
CA ALA A 122 -13.75 -0.24 -7.09
C ALA A 122 -14.44 0.18 -5.77
N ARG A 123 -14.44 -0.69 -4.76
CA ARG A 123 -14.93 -0.34 -3.41
C ARG A 123 -14.07 0.74 -2.76
N HIS A 124 -12.75 0.64 -2.86
CA HIS A 124 -11.83 1.63 -2.30
C HIS A 124 -12.06 3.04 -2.86
N ILE A 125 -12.32 3.15 -4.17
CA ILE A 125 -12.60 4.41 -4.87
C ILE A 125 -13.80 5.18 -4.27
N GLN A 126 -14.79 4.48 -3.71
CA GLN A 126 -15.98 5.12 -3.13
C GLN A 126 -15.66 5.87 -1.84
N ASN A 127 -14.66 5.41 -1.08
CA ASN A 127 -14.25 6.06 0.17
C ASN A 127 -12.75 5.82 0.44
N PRO A 128 -11.87 6.45 -0.37
CA PRO A 128 -10.46 6.17 -0.32
C PRO A 128 -9.89 6.56 1.04
N LYS A 129 -9.07 5.65 1.58
CA LYS A 129 -8.41 5.82 2.88
C LYS A 129 -7.03 6.44 2.70
N ALA A 130 -6.57 7.12 3.76
CA ALA A 130 -5.29 7.82 3.78
C ALA A 130 -4.07 6.90 3.58
N ALA A 131 -4.23 5.60 3.77
CA ALA A 131 -3.24 4.60 3.38
C ALA A 131 -3.94 3.31 2.97
N SER A 132 -3.39 2.57 2.01
CA SER A 132 -3.94 1.25 1.63
C SER A 132 -3.99 0.29 2.82
N CYS A 133 -3.05 0.40 3.77
CA CYS A 133 -3.08 -0.39 5.01
C CYS A 133 -4.22 -0.03 5.98
N SER A 134 -4.84 1.15 5.81
CA SER A 134 -6.03 1.56 6.57
C SER A 134 -7.35 1.19 5.89
N ASP A 135 -7.27 0.50 4.74
CA ASP A 135 -8.36 -0.24 4.13
C ASP A 135 -8.05 -1.75 4.19
N PRO A 136 -8.50 -2.45 5.24
CA PRO A 136 -8.20 -3.88 5.41
C PRO A 136 -8.71 -4.74 4.25
N ALA A 137 -9.81 -4.34 3.61
CA ALA A 137 -10.37 -5.10 2.50
C ALA A 137 -9.48 -4.99 1.26
N LEU A 138 -9.03 -3.78 0.91
CA LEU A 138 -8.09 -3.60 -0.20
C LEU A 138 -6.72 -4.26 0.12
N LEU A 139 -6.22 -4.07 1.34
CA LEU A 139 -4.93 -4.63 1.76
C LEU A 139 -4.90 -6.16 1.61
N ARG A 140 -5.97 -6.84 2.03
CA ARG A 140 -6.08 -8.29 1.94
C ARG A 140 -5.94 -8.79 0.50
N GLU A 141 -6.67 -8.16 -0.43
CA GLU A 141 -6.64 -8.55 -1.84
C GLU A 141 -5.30 -8.22 -2.50
N LEU A 142 -4.65 -7.11 -2.12
CA LEU A 142 -3.32 -6.76 -2.60
C LEU A 142 -2.25 -7.76 -2.15
N ARG A 143 -2.37 -8.34 -0.95
CA ARG A 143 -1.41 -9.34 -0.43
C ARG A 143 -1.43 -10.66 -1.17
N ALA A 144 -2.52 -10.99 -1.86
CA ALA A 144 -2.57 -12.19 -2.71
C ALA A 144 -1.54 -12.16 -3.85
N TYR A 145 -0.93 -11.00 -4.12
CA TYR A 145 0.08 -10.79 -5.15
C TYR A 145 1.50 -10.62 -4.60
N ASP A 146 1.71 -10.75 -3.29
CA ASP A 146 3.06 -10.76 -2.71
C ASP A 146 3.82 -12.00 -3.18
N GLN A 147 5.12 -11.84 -3.52
CA GLN A 147 5.96 -12.95 -4.02
C GLN A 147 6.12 -14.07 -2.99
N GLU A 148 6.16 -13.70 -1.71
CA GLU A 148 6.08 -14.63 -0.59
C GLU A 148 4.79 -14.36 0.17
N PRO A 149 3.86 -15.31 0.25
CA PRO A 149 2.63 -15.13 1.01
C PRO A 149 2.99 -14.99 2.49
N MET A 150 2.94 -13.74 2.98
CA MET A 150 3.03 -13.45 4.41
C MET A 150 1.81 -14.04 5.11
N ILE A 151 2.04 -14.99 6.00
CA ILE A 151 0.98 -15.50 6.88
C ILE A 151 0.64 -14.40 7.87
N VAL A 152 -0.63 -14.04 7.95
CA VAL A 152 -1.11 -13.13 8.98
C VAL A 152 -1.90 -13.84 10.04
N LEU A 153 -1.92 -13.25 11.23
CA LEU A 153 -2.56 -13.86 12.39
C LEU A 153 -4.03 -14.21 12.13
N SER A 154 -4.75 -13.43 11.31
CA SER A 154 -6.15 -13.73 10.95
C SER A 154 -6.33 -15.08 10.27
N ASP A 155 -5.34 -15.56 9.53
CA ASP A 155 -5.43 -16.78 8.72
C ASP A 155 -5.21 -18.06 9.55
N LEU A 156 -4.62 -17.92 10.74
CA LEU A 156 -4.39 -19.05 11.64
C LEU A 156 -5.68 -19.49 12.36
N PRO A 157 -5.87 -20.78 12.67
CA PRO A 157 -6.97 -21.21 13.53
C PRO A 157 -6.78 -20.73 14.98
N GLU A 158 -7.89 -20.56 15.73
CA GLU A 158 -7.81 -20.33 17.17
C GLU A 158 -7.07 -21.50 17.84
N GLY A 159 -6.19 -21.20 18.81
CA GLY A 159 -5.33 -22.18 19.46
C GLY A 159 -3.98 -22.42 18.78
N ALA A 160 -3.78 -21.95 17.53
CA ALA A 160 -2.50 -22.08 16.84
C ALA A 160 -1.36 -21.35 17.56
N GLU A 161 -0.18 -21.98 17.60
CA GLU A 161 1.06 -21.32 18.03
C GLU A 161 1.74 -20.63 16.84
N PHE A 162 2.27 -19.43 17.08
CA PHE A 162 2.84 -18.58 16.05
C PHE A 162 3.92 -17.66 16.59
N VAL A 163 4.87 -17.27 15.74
CA VAL A 163 5.91 -16.29 16.05
C VAL A 163 5.58 -14.98 15.37
N ILE A 164 5.63 -13.86 16.10
CA ILE A 164 5.51 -12.53 15.46
C ILE A 164 6.83 -12.20 14.76
N VAL A 165 6.82 -12.07 13.43
CA VAL A 165 8.03 -11.87 12.61
C VAL A 165 8.85 -10.66 13.07
N SER A 166 8.17 -9.58 13.48
CA SER A 166 8.84 -8.33 13.87
C SER A 166 9.66 -8.39 15.15
N ASN A 167 9.38 -9.32 16.07
CA ASN A 167 10.05 -9.39 17.38
C ASN A 167 10.44 -10.82 17.81
N GLN A 168 10.15 -11.82 17.00
CA GLN A 168 10.53 -13.23 17.20
C GLN A 168 9.98 -13.84 18.50
N ARG A 169 8.90 -13.27 19.06
CA ARG A 169 8.25 -13.80 20.27
C ARG A 169 7.16 -14.81 19.88
N LEU A 170 7.09 -15.89 20.65
CA LEU A 170 6.15 -17.01 20.46
C LEU A 170 4.85 -16.79 21.23
N PHE A 171 3.73 -16.96 20.56
CA PHE A 171 2.37 -16.76 21.09
C PHE A 171 1.44 -17.91 20.69
N GLN A 172 0.34 -18.03 21.44
CA GLN A 172 -0.83 -18.81 21.07
C GLN A 172 -2.00 -17.89 20.72
N LYS A 173 -2.67 -18.13 19.59
CA LYS A 173 -3.84 -17.36 19.14
C LYS A 173 -5.05 -17.68 20.00
N GLY A 174 -5.72 -16.65 20.51
CA GLY A 174 -7.02 -16.78 21.17
C GLY A 174 -8.12 -16.03 20.43
N LYS A 175 -9.17 -15.65 21.17
CA LYS A 175 -10.41 -15.09 20.61
C LYS A 175 -10.21 -13.74 19.91
N LEU A 176 -10.96 -13.53 18.82
CA LEU A 176 -11.06 -12.25 18.12
C LEU A 176 -11.86 -11.22 18.94
N LYS A 177 -11.36 -9.98 19.01
CA LYS A 177 -12.06 -8.78 19.48
C LYS A 177 -11.92 -7.65 18.47
N ARG A 178 -12.99 -7.40 17.71
CA ARG A 178 -13.02 -6.42 16.60
C ARG A 178 -11.98 -6.77 15.53
N THR A 179 -10.83 -6.09 15.52
CA THR A 179 -9.73 -6.30 14.57
C THR A 179 -8.48 -6.94 15.20
N ARG A 180 -8.52 -7.27 16.49
CA ARG A 180 -7.37 -7.79 17.26
C ARG A 180 -7.71 -9.11 17.95
N PHE A 181 -6.77 -10.04 17.99
CA PHE A 181 -6.88 -11.28 18.73
C PHE A 181 -6.25 -11.14 20.12
N ILE A 182 -6.84 -11.80 21.12
CA ILE A 182 -6.21 -11.96 22.44
C ILE A 182 -5.25 -13.13 22.34
N CYS A 183 -3.94 -12.85 22.33
CA CYS A 183 -2.90 -13.86 22.20
C CYS A 183 -2.14 -14.00 23.52
N THR A 184 -1.74 -15.22 23.86
CA THR A 184 -0.96 -15.51 25.07
C THR A 184 0.48 -15.76 24.68
N GLU A 185 1.43 -15.02 25.25
CA GLU A 185 2.85 -15.30 25.05
C GLU A 185 3.25 -16.58 25.77
N ILE A 186 3.90 -17.51 25.08
CA ILE A 186 4.21 -18.83 25.62
C ILE A 186 5.19 -18.75 26.80
N GLN A 187 6.23 -17.91 26.68
CA GLN A 187 7.29 -17.76 27.68
C GLN A 187 6.78 -17.12 28.98
N THR A 188 5.98 -16.07 28.89
CA THR A 188 5.59 -15.26 30.07
C THR A 188 4.17 -15.53 30.56
N LYS A 189 3.36 -16.25 29.78
CA LYS A 189 1.91 -16.46 29.97
C LYS A 189 1.09 -15.16 30.01
N LYS A 190 1.68 -14.02 29.63
CA LYS A 190 0.97 -12.73 29.55
C LYS A 190 0.09 -12.67 28.30
N ARG A 191 -1.04 -11.97 28.41
CA ARG A 191 -1.98 -11.74 27.31
C ARG A 191 -1.72 -10.41 26.62
N PHE A 192 -1.77 -10.42 25.29
CA PHE A 192 -1.55 -9.28 24.41
C PHE A 192 -2.67 -9.17 23.38
N MET A 193 -2.98 -7.95 22.95
CA MET A 193 -3.89 -7.73 21.81
C MET A 193 -3.07 -7.53 20.54
N VAL A 194 -3.12 -8.50 19.63
CA VAL A 194 -2.35 -8.50 18.39
C VAL A 194 -3.30 -8.24 17.22
N HIS A 195 -2.94 -7.35 16.30
CA HIS A 195 -3.77 -7.06 15.13
C HIS A 195 -3.88 -8.28 14.21
N GLY A 196 -5.06 -8.51 13.61
CA GLY A 196 -5.27 -9.66 12.73
C GLY A 196 -4.33 -9.66 11.51
N GLU A 197 -4.07 -8.47 10.98
CA GLU A 197 -3.10 -8.25 9.88
C GLU A 197 -1.63 -8.31 10.31
N CYS A 198 -1.32 -8.69 11.55
CA CYS A 198 0.05 -8.86 12.00
C CYS A 198 0.68 -10.04 11.29
N GLU A 199 1.85 -9.82 10.70
CA GLU A 199 2.68 -10.84 10.09
C GLU A 199 3.20 -11.82 11.15
N VAL A 200 3.05 -13.12 10.85
CA VAL A 200 3.42 -14.22 11.73
C VAL A 200 4.08 -15.34 10.93
N SER A 201 4.88 -16.18 11.59
CA SER A 201 5.33 -17.46 11.05
C SER A 201 4.83 -18.61 11.92
N ILE A 202 4.64 -19.77 11.31
CA ILE A 202 4.25 -20.99 12.01
C ILE A 202 5.54 -21.78 12.29
N ASN A 203 5.74 -22.20 13.54
CA ASN A 203 6.76 -23.21 13.80
C ASN A 203 6.20 -24.56 13.32
N HIS A 204 6.80 -25.11 12.28
CA HIS A 204 6.61 -26.52 11.96
C HIS A 204 7.39 -27.32 13.01
N SER A 205 6.67 -27.85 13.99
CA SER A 205 7.15 -28.94 14.85
C SER A 205 7.27 -30.23 14.06
#